data_AF-A0AAW9H4G5-F1
#
_entry.id   AF-A0AAW9H4G5-F1
#
_cell.length_a   1.000
_cell.length_b   1.000
_cell.length_c   1.000
_cell.angle_alpha   90.00
_cell.angle_beta   90.00
_cell.angle_gamma   90.00
#
_symmetry.space_group_name_H-M   'P 1'
#
loop_
_entity.id
_entity.type
_entity.pdbx_description
1 polymer ?
#
loop_
_entity_poly.entity_id
_entity_poly.type
_entity_poly.pdbx_seq_one_letter_code
_entity_poly.pdbx_strand_id
1 'polypeptide(L)'
;MRTSLTALLAAIVLAACNKTSVRPSSPAAAVLVPAPSVISVPQVRYVEIPARLRKRCKWTVDGALEEMPDVARGRKKCLQYYEANLDEIDQLQGAPASTGDR
;
A
#
# COMPACT_ATOMS: atom_id res chain seq x y z
N MET A 1 -86.64 8.08 25.19
CA MET A 1 -86.07 8.60 23.91
C MET A 1 -84.97 9.65 24.10
N ARG A 2 -85.01 10.54 25.12
CA ARG A 2 -83.96 11.56 25.35
C ARG A 2 -82.62 11.00 25.88
N THR A 3 -82.65 9.91 26.65
CA THR A 3 -81.46 9.26 27.22
C THR A 3 -80.65 8.42 26.22
N SER A 4 -81.30 7.97 25.14
CA SER A 4 -80.64 7.21 24.06
C SER A 4 -79.80 8.13 23.16
N LEU A 5 -80.21 9.40 23.01
CA LEU A 5 -79.50 10.38 22.19
C LEU A 5 -78.18 10.84 22.85
N THR A 6 -78.16 10.95 24.18
CA THR A 6 -76.97 11.36 24.94
C THR A 6 -75.88 10.29 24.95
N ALA A 7 -76.25 9.01 24.97
CA ALA A 7 -75.29 7.91 24.90
C ALA A 7 -74.61 7.82 23.53
N LEU A 8 -75.37 8.07 22.45
CA LEU A 8 -74.82 8.05 21.08
C LEU A 8 -73.86 9.21 20.83
N LEU A 9 -74.18 10.40 21.35
CA LEU A 9 -73.29 11.57 21.24
C LEU A 9 -71.96 11.36 21.99
N ALA A 10 -72.01 10.75 23.19
CA ALA A 10 -70.82 10.47 23.97
C ALA A 10 -69.88 9.48 23.26
N ALA A 11 -70.42 8.44 22.61
CA ALA A 11 -69.63 7.45 21.87
C ALA A 11 -68.88 8.06 20.68
N ILE A 12 -69.47 9.05 20.00
CA ILE A 12 -68.84 9.73 18.85
C ILE A 12 -67.67 10.62 19.31
N VAL A 13 -67.81 11.30 20.46
CA VAL A 13 -66.75 12.18 20.99
C VAL A 13 -65.54 11.36 21.46
N LEU A 14 -65.74 10.18 22.07
CA LEU A 14 -64.63 9.32 22.48
C LEU A 14 -63.84 8.72 21.30
N ALA A 15 -64.47 8.49 20.14
CA ALA A 15 -63.79 7.95 18.96
C ALA A 15 -62.92 8.99 18.22
N ALA A 16 -63.12 10.29 18.45
CA ALA A 16 -62.38 11.36 17.78
C ALA A 16 -61.00 11.66 18.39
N CYS A 17 -60.75 11.28 19.65
CA CYS A 17 -59.50 11.63 20.35
C CYS A 17 -58.31 10.68 20.08
N ASN A 18 -58.50 9.60 19.30
CA ASN A 18 -57.46 8.58 19.13
C ASN A 18 -56.61 8.72 17.85
N LYS A 19 -56.67 9.87 17.17
CA LYS A 19 -55.96 10.12 15.91
C LYS A 19 -54.70 10.97 16.14
N THR A 20 -53.83 10.54 17.04
CA THR A 20 -52.43 10.99 17.00
C THR A 20 -51.57 9.80 16.64
N SER A 21 -51.42 9.58 15.34
CA SER A 21 -50.50 8.58 14.79
C SER A 21 -49.07 9.05 15.07
N VAL A 22 -48.49 8.62 16.20
CA VAL A 22 -47.06 8.75 16.45
C VAL A 22 -46.35 7.82 15.49
N ARG A 23 -45.95 8.33 14.32
CA ARG A 23 -45.03 7.64 13.42
C ARG A 23 -43.72 7.45 14.19
N PRO A 24 -43.23 6.22 14.42
CA PRO A 24 -41.89 6.04 14.95
C PRO A 24 -40.93 6.74 14.01
N SER A 25 -40.12 7.66 14.52
CA SER A 25 -39.00 8.22 13.79
C SER A 25 -38.00 7.08 13.53
N SER A 26 -38.18 6.37 12.42
CA SER A 26 -37.12 5.54 11.86
C SER A 26 -35.90 6.45 11.71
N PRO A 27 -34.73 6.11 12.25
CA PRO A 27 -33.52 6.87 11.97
C PRO A 27 -33.41 6.89 10.45
N ALA A 28 -33.45 8.09 9.87
CA ALA A 28 -33.21 8.27 8.45
C ALA A 28 -31.93 7.51 8.13
N ALA A 29 -32.04 6.63 7.14
CA ALA A 29 -31.02 5.69 6.70
C ALA A 29 -29.63 6.28 6.91
N ALA A 30 -28.86 5.67 7.83
CA ALA A 30 -27.43 5.92 7.89
C ALA A 30 -26.91 5.74 6.45
N VAL A 31 -26.41 6.81 5.86
CA VAL A 31 -25.83 6.76 4.52
C VAL A 31 -24.68 5.77 4.62
N LEU A 32 -24.92 4.55 4.12
CA LEU A 32 -23.92 3.51 3.99
C LEU A 32 -22.92 4.02 2.95
N VAL A 33 -21.90 4.75 3.42
CA VAL A 33 -20.74 5.07 2.59
C VAL A 33 -20.10 3.72 2.23
N PRO A 34 -20.08 3.33 0.94
CA PRO A 34 -19.45 2.08 0.56
C PRO A 34 -17.99 2.09 1.01
N ALA A 35 -17.52 0.96 1.55
CA ALA A 35 -16.14 0.82 1.98
C ALA A 35 -15.19 1.19 0.82
N PRO A 36 -14.08 1.90 1.10
CA PRO A 36 -13.15 2.30 0.05
C PRO A 36 -12.62 1.08 -0.70
N SER A 37 -12.67 1.12 -2.03
CA SER A 37 -12.13 0.06 -2.87
C SER A 37 -10.61 0.06 -2.80
N VAL A 38 -10.02 -1.04 -2.31
CA VAL A 38 -8.57 -1.23 -2.32
C VAL A 38 -8.15 -1.69 -3.71
N ILE A 39 -7.32 -0.89 -4.39
CA ILE A 39 -6.73 -1.23 -5.68
C ILE A 39 -5.27 -1.61 -5.43
N SER A 40 -4.92 -2.87 -5.67
CA SER A 40 -3.52 -3.31 -5.60
C SER A 40 -2.75 -2.77 -6.79
N VAL A 41 -1.81 -1.87 -6.53
CA VAL A 41 -0.89 -1.35 -7.54
C VAL A 41 0.32 -2.29 -7.61
N PRO A 42 0.64 -2.88 -8.77
CA PRO A 42 1.84 -3.70 -8.91
C PRO A 42 3.09 -2.82 -8.72
N GLN A 43 3.91 -3.15 -7.73
CA GLN A 43 5.19 -2.49 -7.51
C GLN A 43 6.26 -3.10 -8.43
N VAL A 44 7.05 -2.25 -9.07
CA VAL A 44 8.20 -2.69 -9.86
C VAL A 44 9.25 -3.26 -8.90
N ARG A 45 9.45 -4.59 -8.94
CA ARG A 45 10.50 -5.26 -8.17
C ARG A 45 11.77 -5.34 -9.01
N TYR A 46 12.81 -4.63 -8.60
CA TYR A 46 14.12 -4.71 -9.25
C TYR A 46 14.87 -5.97 -8.82
N VAL A 47 15.75 -6.48 -9.70
CA VAL A 47 16.67 -7.58 -9.36
C VAL A 47 17.72 -7.07 -8.38
N GLU A 48 17.86 -7.73 -7.23
CA GLU A 48 18.86 -7.38 -6.25
C GLU A 48 20.27 -7.69 -6.78
N ILE A 49 21.16 -6.69 -6.77
CA ILE A 49 22.58 -6.90 -7.10
C ILE A 49 23.28 -7.55 -5.90
N PRO A 50 23.87 -8.75 -6.06
CA PRO A 50 24.57 -9.45 -4.99
C PRO A 50 25.60 -8.58 -4.29
N ALA A 51 25.67 -8.67 -2.96
CA ALA A 51 26.60 -7.86 -2.17
C ALA A 51 28.08 -8.04 -2.59
N ARG A 52 28.46 -9.21 -3.14
CA ARG A 52 29.81 -9.45 -3.66
C ARG A 52 30.21 -8.50 -4.79
N LEU A 53 29.27 -8.12 -5.67
CA LEU A 53 29.53 -7.29 -6.84
C LEU A 53 29.63 -5.81 -6.48
N ARG A 54 29.11 -5.44 -5.31
CA ARG A 54 29.16 -4.08 -4.75
C ARG A 54 30.36 -3.86 -3.83
N LYS A 55 31.22 -4.87 -3.64
CA LYS A 55 32.40 -4.72 -2.77
C LYS A 55 33.41 -3.79 -3.41
N ARG A 56 33.99 -2.91 -2.60
CA ARG A 56 35.07 -2.02 -3.02
C ARG A 56 36.40 -2.76 -3.00
N CYS A 57 37.08 -2.79 -4.13
CA CYS A 57 38.47 -3.20 -4.22
C CYS A 57 39.37 -2.16 -3.54
N LYS A 58 40.35 -2.63 -2.77
CA LYS A 58 41.32 -1.79 -2.07
C LYS A 58 42.67 -1.90 -2.77
N TRP A 59 43.27 -0.76 -3.04
CA TRP A 59 44.66 -0.64 -3.49
C TRP A 59 45.27 0.61 -2.87
N THR A 60 46.59 0.64 -2.77
CA THR A 60 47.34 1.84 -2.38
C THR A 60 47.12 2.92 -3.43
N VAL A 61 46.57 4.07 -3.05
CA VAL A 61 46.20 5.13 -4.01
C VAL A 61 47.43 5.92 -4.45
N ASP A 62 48.40 6.10 -3.56
CA ASP A 62 49.59 6.91 -3.75
C ASP A 62 50.76 6.38 -2.88
N GLY A 63 51.99 6.76 -3.20
CA GLY A 63 53.21 6.27 -2.56
C GLY A 63 54.44 7.05 -3.00
N ALA A 64 55.63 6.62 -2.57
CA ALA A 64 56.87 7.17 -3.10
C ALA A 64 57.08 6.79 -4.58
N LEU A 65 58.00 7.47 -5.27
CA LEU A 65 58.24 7.23 -6.71
C LEU A 65 58.63 5.77 -6.98
N GLU A 66 59.41 5.18 -6.08
CA GLU A 66 59.82 3.78 -6.09
C GLU A 66 58.65 2.80 -5.87
N GLU A 67 57.55 3.24 -5.25
CA GLU A 67 56.36 2.43 -4.96
C GLU A 67 55.28 2.55 -6.06
N MET A 68 55.40 3.54 -6.95
CA MET A 68 54.46 3.77 -8.06
C MET A 68 54.20 2.54 -8.94
N PRO A 69 55.19 1.67 -9.24
CA PRO A 69 54.92 0.44 -9.98
C PRO A 69 53.90 -0.48 -9.29
N ASP A 70 53.93 -0.57 -7.95
CA ASP A 70 53.00 -1.39 -7.19
C ASP A 70 51.63 -0.73 -7.04
N VAL A 71 51.60 0.60 -6.87
CA VAL A 71 50.36 1.40 -6.94
C VAL A 71 49.64 1.18 -8.28
N ALA A 72 50.37 1.29 -9.39
CA ALA A 72 49.82 1.09 -10.73
C ALA A 72 49.31 -0.35 -10.92
N ARG A 73 50.06 -1.35 -10.45
CA ARG A 73 49.65 -2.76 -10.50
C ARG A 73 48.39 -3.03 -9.67
N GLY A 74 48.31 -2.45 -8.48
CA GLY A 74 47.14 -2.52 -7.61
C GLY A 74 45.90 -1.90 -8.26
N ARG A 75 46.06 -0.71 -8.85
CA ARG A 75 44.99 -0.03 -9.59
C ARG A 75 44.49 -0.85 -10.77
N LYS A 76 45.40 -1.43 -11.57
CA LYS A 76 45.03 -2.30 -12.69
C LYS A 76 44.23 -3.51 -12.23
N LYS A 77 44.66 -4.20 -11.17
CA LYS A 77 43.92 -5.34 -10.60
C LYS A 77 42.51 -4.94 -10.17
N CYS A 78 42.37 -3.80 -9.50
CA CYS A 78 41.05 -3.34 -9.07
C CYS A 78 40.15 -2.91 -10.25
N LEU A 79 40.72 -2.34 -11.31
CA LEU A 79 39.94 -2.03 -12.52
C LEU A 79 39.38 -3.30 -13.15
N GLN A 80 40.22 -4.32 -13.35
CA GLN A 80 39.79 -5.62 -13.90
C GLN A 80 38.72 -6.29 -13.04
N TYR A 81 38.83 -6.18 -11.71
CA TYR A 81 37.82 -6.67 -10.79
C TYR A 81 36.46 -5.95 -10.98
N TYR A 82 36.46 -4.63 -11.17
CA TYR A 82 35.22 -3.90 -11.40
C TYR A 82 34.63 -4.16 -12.78
N GLU A 83 35.44 -4.29 -13.82
CA GLU A 83 34.99 -4.68 -15.16
C GLU A 83 34.27 -6.03 -15.12
N ALA A 84 34.87 -7.05 -14.51
CA ALA A 84 34.24 -8.36 -14.35
C ALA A 84 32.93 -8.31 -13.53
N ASN A 85 32.87 -7.47 -12.49
CA ASN A 85 31.64 -7.29 -11.72
C ASN A 85 30.54 -6.62 -12.55
N LEU A 86 30.88 -5.66 -13.43
CA LEU A 86 29.92 -5.01 -14.32
C LEU A 86 29.37 -6.01 -15.34
N ASP A 87 30.23 -6.83 -15.94
CA ASP A 87 29.81 -7.90 -16.87
C ASP A 87 28.82 -8.87 -16.20
N GLU A 88 29.02 -9.17 -14.92
CA GLU A 88 28.12 -10.02 -14.14
C GLU A 88 26.80 -9.30 -13.77
N ILE A 89 26.87 -8.00 -13.46
CA ILE A 89 25.67 -7.18 -13.22
C ILE A 89 24.82 -7.11 -14.49
N ASP A 90 25.42 -6.97 -15.66
CA ASP A 90 24.71 -6.92 -16.95
C ASP A 90 23.97 -8.24 -17.25
N GLN A 91 24.46 -9.37 -16.74
CA GLN A 91 23.74 -10.66 -16.84
C GLN A 91 22.55 -10.76 -15.87
N LEU A 92 22.56 -10.00 -14.78
CA LEU A 92 21.49 -9.97 -13.78
C LEU A 92 20.43 -8.92 -14.09
N GLN A 93 20.84 -7.75 -14.58
CA GLN A 93 19.96 -6.67 -14.98
C GLN A 93 19.25 -7.05 -16.29
N GLY A 94 17.92 -7.07 -16.28
CA GLY A 94 17.10 -7.50 -17.42
C GLY A 94 16.51 -8.91 -17.29
N ALA A 95 16.93 -9.69 -16.30
CA ALA A 95 16.21 -10.91 -15.92
C ALA A 95 14.90 -10.54 -15.18
N PRO A 96 13.76 -11.21 -15.46
CA PRO A 96 12.54 -10.97 -14.70
C PRO A 96 12.81 -11.31 -13.23
N ALA A 97 12.52 -10.37 -12.32
CA ALA A 97 12.50 -10.67 -10.90
C ALA A 97 11.49 -11.80 -10.69
N SER A 98 11.89 -12.88 -10.01
CA SER A 98 10.95 -13.96 -9.71
C SER A 98 9.77 -13.36 -8.94
N THR A 99 8.59 -13.47 -9.53
CA THR A 99 7.33 -13.18 -8.85
C THR A 99 7.23 -14.22 -7.75
N GLY A 100 7.58 -13.82 -6.53
CA GLY A 100 7.50 -14.68 -5.36
C GLY A 100 6.03 -14.88 -4.98
N ASP A 101 5.31 -15.66 -5.78
CA ASP A 101 4.06 -16.27 -5.34
C ASP A 101 4.42 -17.44 -4.45
N ARG A 102 4.26 -17.23 -3.14
CA ARG A 102 4.23 -18.26 -2.11
C ARG A 102 3.06 -17.98 -1.19
#